data_AF-A0A2S4UDI7-F1
#
_entry.id   AF-A0A2S4UDI7-F1
#
_cell.length_a   1.000
_cell.length_b   1.000
_cell.length_c   1.000
_cell.angle_alpha   90.00
_cell.angle_beta   90.00
_cell.angle_gamma   90.00
#
_symmetry.space_group_name_H-M   'P 1'
#
loop_
_entity.id
_entity.type
_entity.pdbx_description
1 polymer ?
#
loop_
_entity_poly.entity_id
_entity_poly.type
_entity_poly.pdbx_seq_one_letter_code
_entity_poly.pdbx_strand_id
1 'polypeptide(L)'
;MSEIADWETNQHLGTPGNQVMYGLEMLARNLNNCSIWRHDRVAVEKLPMADSIDRASYREQTLDRLQPGLTLLKGHFTTLARSLDPINLYEGAESALKRALQNQQEFDGAVVHINSRFVAAVPEPPPAAMQYGDQHLGRLKSYRLCALKSNFAEALDRIGTFFRFAKAILRSIQRGRTIHICQLLETTDGVPMDHWLAYKQTIGSIDLIIETIH
;
A
#
# COMPACT_ATOMS: atom_id res chain seq x y z
N MET A 1 16.00 -49.10 10.38
CA MET A 1 16.96 -47.99 10.23
C MET A 1 16.32 -47.00 9.28
N SER A 2 15.82 -45.90 9.83
CA SER A 2 14.96 -44.92 9.14
C SER A 2 15.76 -44.11 8.13
N GLU A 3 15.27 -44.04 6.89
CA GLU A 3 15.62 -43.00 5.93
C GLU A 3 15.34 -41.64 6.57
N ILE A 4 16.40 -40.92 6.92
CA ILE A 4 16.35 -39.49 7.17
C ILE A 4 16.38 -38.89 5.76
N ALA A 5 15.19 -38.64 5.22
CA ALA A 5 15.02 -38.02 3.91
C ALA A 5 15.61 -36.60 3.92
N ASP A 6 16.73 -36.38 3.23
CA ASP A 6 17.02 -35.28 2.29
C ASP A 6 16.27 -33.92 2.46
N TRP A 7 16.08 -33.43 3.68
CA TRP A 7 15.32 -32.18 3.94
C TRP A 7 16.19 -30.92 3.95
N GLU A 8 17.51 -31.04 3.84
CA GLU A 8 18.44 -29.90 3.98
C GLU A 8 18.81 -29.20 2.65
N THR A 9 18.46 -29.74 1.47
CA THR A 9 19.08 -29.30 0.21
C THR A 9 18.30 -28.35 -0.68
N ASN A 10 17.02 -28.00 -0.43
CA ASN A 10 16.22 -27.28 -1.45
C ASN A 10 15.34 -26.10 -0.97
N GLN A 11 15.71 -25.34 0.07
CA GLN A 11 15.02 -24.08 0.40
C GLN A 11 15.69 -22.82 -0.19
N HIS A 12 16.33 -22.94 -1.36
CA HIS A 12 16.77 -21.76 -2.08
C HIS A 12 15.58 -21.22 -2.88
N LEU A 13 14.99 -20.08 -2.47
CA LEU A 13 13.92 -19.37 -3.21
C LEU A 13 14.31 -18.98 -4.67
N GLY A 14 15.56 -19.23 -5.06
CA GLY A 14 16.12 -18.98 -6.38
C GLY A 14 16.03 -17.53 -6.85
N THR A 15 16.15 -17.36 -8.16
CA THR A 15 15.97 -16.07 -8.84
C THR A 15 14.61 -15.43 -8.57
N PRO A 16 13.47 -16.17 -8.58
CA PRO A 16 12.16 -15.57 -8.29
C PRO A 16 12.08 -14.95 -6.89
N GLY A 17 12.66 -15.59 -5.89
CA GLY A 17 12.73 -15.05 -4.52
C GLY A 17 13.48 -13.72 -4.45
N ASN A 18 14.64 -13.65 -5.10
CA ASN A 18 15.44 -12.41 -5.20
C ASN A 18 14.66 -11.28 -5.87
N GLN A 19 13.96 -11.57 -6.98
CA GLN A 19 13.14 -10.59 -7.69
C GLN A 19 11.99 -10.08 -6.81
N VAL A 20 11.28 -10.97 -6.11
CA VAL A 20 10.20 -10.57 -5.20
C VAL A 20 10.73 -9.68 -4.09
N MET A 21 11.83 -10.06 -3.43
CA MET A 21 12.41 -9.24 -2.36
C MET A 21 12.88 -7.86 -2.83
N TYR A 22 13.45 -7.78 -4.03
CA TYR A 22 13.81 -6.50 -4.65
C TYR A 22 12.55 -5.67 -4.94
N GLY A 23 11.52 -6.27 -5.52
CA GLY A 23 10.23 -5.62 -5.76
C GLY A 23 9.58 -5.09 -4.47
N LEU A 24 9.60 -5.87 -3.38
CA LEU A 24 9.08 -5.44 -2.08
C LEU A 24 9.86 -4.24 -1.52
N GLU A 25 11.19 -4.24 -1.67
CA GLU A 25 12.01 -3.09 -1.28
C GLU A 25 11.67 -1.85 -2.09
N MET A 26 11.52 -1.99 -3.41
CA MET A 26 11.17 -0.88 -4.29
C MET A 26 9.77 -0.34 -3.98
N LEU A 27 8.78 -1.21 -3.78
CA LEU A 27 7.44 -0.80 -3.34
C LEU A 27 7.50 -0.05 -2.01
N ALA A 28 8.16 -0.60 -0.99
CA ALA A 28 8.28 0.06 0.31
C ALA A 28 8.97 1.43 0.22
N ARG A 29 9.94 1.59 -0.70
CA ARG A 29 10.58 2.89 -0.99
C ARG A 29 9.64 3.83 -1.73
N ASN A 30 8.91 3.35 -2.74
CA ASN A 30 7.98 4.14 -3.53
C ASN A 30 6.82 4.66 -2.68
N LEU A 31 6.31 3.85 -1.76
CA LEU A 31 5.25 4.23 -0.82
C LEU A 31 5.70 5.37 0.11
N ASN A 32 6.94 5.32 0.61
CA ASN A 32 7.55 6.42 1.37
C ASN A 32 7.78 7.67 0.50
N ASN A 33 8.03 7.49 -0.79
CA ASN A 33 8.37 8.56 -1.72
C ASN A 33 7.16 9.16 -2.47
N CYS A 34 5.95 8.59 -2.33
CA CYS A 34 4.77 9.04 -3.05
C CYS A 34 4.58 10.55 -2.89
N SER A 35 4.60 11.28 -4.01
CA SER A 35 4.57 12.75 -4.06
C SER A 35 3.40 13.41 -3.33
N ILE A 36 2.34 12.65 -2.97
CA ILE A 36 1.30 13.04 -1.98
C ILE A 36 1.91 13.77 -0.78
N TRP A 37 3.09 13.32 -0.35
CA TRP A 37 3.82 13.77 0.83
C TRP A 37 4.69 15.02 0.63
N ARG A 38 5.10 15.31 -0.60
CA ARG A 38 5.97 16.46 -0.88
C ARG A 38 5.17 17.48 -1.66
N HIS A 39 4.66 18.48 -0.92
CA HIS A 39 4.19 19.78 -1.41
C HIS A 39 4.51 20.04 -2.88
N ASP A 40 3.64 19.60 -3.79
CA ASP A 40 3.77 19.87 -5.22
C ASP A 40 3.14 21.24 -5.49
N ARG A 41 3.80 22.23 -4.90
CA ARG A 41 3.64 23.67 -5.08
C ARG A 41 3.78 24.12 -6.55
N VAL A 42 4.10 23.20 -7.46
CA VAL A 42 4.55 23.46 -8.83
C VAL A 42 3.59 22.89 -9.90
N ALA A 43 2.70 21.95 -9.57
CA ALA A 43 1.87 21.28 -10.59
C ALA A 43 0.50 21.95 -10.84
N VAL A 44 0.02 22.80 -9.91
CA VAL A 44 -1.31 23.43 -10.02
C VAL A 44 -1.37 24.54 -11.09
N GLU A 45 -0.22 25.06 -11.54
CA GLU A 45 -0.14 26.15 -12.52
C GLU A 45 -0.53 25.77 -13.97
N LYS A 46 -0.79 24.49 -14.28
CA LYS A 46 -1.03 24.03 -15.66
C LYS A 46 -2.34 23.28 -15.91
N LEU A 47 -3.36 23.44 -15.06
CA LEU A 47 -4.71 23.02 -15.44
C LEU A 47 -5.42 24.19 -16.14
N PRO A 48 -6.03 23.98 -17.33
CA PRO A 48 -6.79 25.02 -18.00
C PRO A 48 -7.85 25.55 -17.03
N MET A 49 -7.84 26.86 -16.82
CA MET A 49 -8.79 27.57 -15.95
C MET A 49 -10.20 27.42 -16.51
N ALA A 50 -10.88 26.34 -16.14
CA ALA A 50 -12.32 26.20 -16.26
C ALA A 50 -13.00 26.85 -15.04
N ASP A 51 -14.25 27.28 -15.23
CA ASP A 51 -15.08 27.93 -14.22
C ASP A 51 -15.16 27.13 -12.91
N SER A 52 -15.49 27.80 -11.81
CA SER A 52 -15.54 27.18 -10.47
C SER A 52 -16.49 25.97 -10.39
N ILE A 53 -17.57 25.98 -11.18
CA ILE A 53 -18.56 24.90 -11.28
C ILE A 53 -17.96 23.66 -11.99
N ASP A 54 -17.26 23.87 -13.09
CA ASP A 54 -16.57 22.78 -13.82
C ASP A 54 -15.49 22.13 -12.96
N ARG A 55 -14.80 22.93 -12.14
CA ARG A 55 -13.79 22.44 -11.19
C ARG A 55 -14.41 21.59 -10.08
N ALA A 56 -15.55 22.01 -9.53
CA ALA A 56 -16.25 21.24 -8.49
C ALA A 56 -16.75 19.90 -9.05
N SER A 57 -17.38 19.92 -10.23
CA SER A 57 -17.84 18.69 -10.92
C SER A 57 -16.67 17.75 -11.24
N TYR A 58 -15.54 18.28 -11.72
CA TYR A 58 -14.35 17.48 -11.99
C TYR A 58 -13.78 16.82 -10.73
N ARG A 59 -13.77 17.53 -9.59
CA ARG A 59 -13.31 16.97 -8.31
C ARG A 59 -14.25 15.89 -7.80
N GLU A 60 -15.56 16.08 -7.90
CA GLU A 60 -16.54 15.05 -7.54
C GLU A 60 -16.36 13.79 -8.37
N GLN A 61 -16.26 13.91 -9.69
CA GLN A 61 -15.99 12.77 -10.57
C GLN A 61 -14.64 12.09 -10.26
N THR A 62 -13.66 12.87 -9.79
CA THR A 62 -12.35 12.32 -9.38
C THR A 62 -12.46 11.55 -8.07
N LEU A 63 -13.25 12.03 -7.09
CA LEU A 63 -13.55 11.32 -5.85
C LEU A 63 -14.34 10.04 -6.10
N ASP A 64 -15.34 10.07 -6.99
CA ASP A 64 -16.13 8.89 -7.35
C ASP A 64 -15.25 7.77 -7.94
N ARG A 65 -14.13 8.15 -8.56
CA ARG A 65 -13.14 7.21 -9.11
C ARG A 65 -12.11 6.72 -8.10
N LEU A 66 -12.03 7.33 -6.90
CA LEU A 66 -11.13 6.84 -5.84
C LEU A 66 -11.61 5.51 -5.26
N GLN A 67 -12.91 5.33 -5.05
CA GLN A 67 -13.46 4.14 -4.42
C GLN A 67 -13.17 2.84 -5.21
N PRO A 68 -13.40 2.78 -6.55
CA PRO A 68 -12.98 1.63 -7.34
C PRO A 68 -11.46 1.39 -7.28
N GLY A 69 -10.66 2.47 -7.29
CA GLY A 69 -9.20 2.38 -7.18
C GLY A 69 -8.74 1.78 -5.86
N LEU A 70 -9.28 2.27 -4.73
CA LEU A 70 -8.97 1.76 -3.39
C LEU A 70 -9.38 0.29 -3.21
N THR A 71 -10.51 -0.09 -3.79
CA THR A 71 -10.96 -1.49 -3.82
C THR A 71 -9.96 -2.38 -4.56
N LEU A 72 -9.47 -1.94 -5.73
CA LEU A 72 -8.45 -2.65 -6.49
C LEU A 72 -7.13 -2.74 -5.71
N LEU A 73 -6.67 -1.63 -5.13
CA LEU A 73 -5.47 -1.60 -4.28
C LEU A 73 -5.57 -2.61 -3.13
N LYS A 74 -6.71 -2.64 -2.43
CA LYS A 74 -6.99 -3.61 -1.37
C LYS A 74 -6.91 -5.05 -1.88
N GLY A 75 -7.47 -5.32 -3.06
CA GLY A 75 -7.40 -6.63 -3.71
C GLY A 75 -5.97 -7.06 -4.04
N HIS A 76 -5.17 -6.19 -4.66
CA HIS A 76 -3.77 -6.47 -4.98
C HIS A 76 -2.92 -6.67 -3.72
N PHE A 77 -3.11 -5.82 -2.70
CA PHE A 77 -2.44 -5.97 -1.42
C PHE A 77 -2.80 -7.30 -0.74
N THR A 78 -4.09 -7.68 -0.75
CA THR A 78 -4.55 -8.97 -0.21
C THR A 78 -3.88 -10.14 -0.91
N THR A 79 -3.83 -10.12 -2.24
CA THR A 79 -3.19 -11.18 -3.02
C THR A 79 -1.69 -11.26 -2.76
N LEU A 80 -1.01 -10.12 -2.64
CA LEU A 80 0.40 -10.06 -2.25
C LEU A 80 0.61 -10.65 -0.86
N ALA A 81 -0.15 -10.20 0.13
CA ALA A 81 -0.02 -10.66 1.50
C ALA A 81 -0.21 -12.18 1.61
N ARG A 82 -1.24 -12.73 0.96
CA ARG A 82 -1.47 -14.18 0.93
C ARG A 82 -0.36 -14.92 0.19
N SER A 83 0.13 -14.41 -0.93
CA SER A 83 1.21 -15.05 -1.68
C SER A 83 2.54 -15.07 -0.91
N LEU A 84 2.70 -14.17 0.05
CA LEU A 84 3.88 -14.06 0.90
C LEU A 84 3.68 -14.71 2.28
N ASP A 85 2.54 -15.35 2.51
CA ASP A 85 2.28 -16.13 3.72
C ASP A 85 3.27 -17.30 3.80
N PRO A 86 3.96 -17.48 4.93
CA PRO A 86 4.86 -18.61 5.15
C PRO A 86 4.26 -19.99 4.79
N ILE A 87 2.95 -20.20 5.03
CA ILE A 87 2.26 -21.45 4.70
C ILE A 87 2.22 -21.66 3.18
N ASN A 88 1.83 -20.64 2.42
CA ASN A 88 1.76 -20.72 0.96
C ASN A 88 3.15 -20.84 0.32
N LEU A 89 4.16 -20.21 0.92
CA LEU A 89 5.55 -20.36 0.50
C LEU A 89 6.08 -21.78 0.77
N TYR A 90 5.64 -22.42 1.86
CA TYR A 90 5.98 -23.80 2.17
C TYR A 90 5.30 -24.80 1.22
N GLU A 91 4.00 -24.63 0.96
CA GLU A 91 3.23 -25.55 0.11
C GLU A 91 3.58 -25.45 -1.38
N GLY A 92 4.03 -24.28 -1.85
CA GLY A 92 4.30 -24.06 -3.27
C GLY A 92 5.01 -22.76 -3.59
N ALA A 93 6.25 -22.62 -3.11
CA ALA A 93 7.10 -21.43 -3.25
C ALA A 93 7.11 -20.84 -4.67
N GLU A 94 7.33 -21.65 -5.70
CA GLU A 94 7.42 -21.14 -7.08
C GLU A 94 6.13 -20.45 -7.53
N SER A 95 4.98 -21.10 -7.30
CA SER A 95 3.68 -20.56 -7.67
C SER A 95 3.33 -19.30 -6.87
N ALA A 96 3.70 -19.29 -5.58
CA ALA A 96 3.48 -18.18 -4.68
C ALA A 96 4.33 -16.97 -5.07
N LEU A 97 5.61 -17.17 -5.36
CA LEU A 97 6.54 -16.13 -5.81
C LEU A 97 6.14 -15.57 -7.18
N LYS A 98 5.69 -16.42 -8.11
CA LYS A 98 5.20 -15.96 -9.43
C LYS A 98 3.95 -15.08 -9.29
N ARG A 99 2.99 -15.47 -8.44
CA ARG A 99 1.81 -14.65 -8.11
C ARG A 99 2.21 -13.34 -7.45
N ALA A 100 3.19 -13.37 -6.55
CA ALA A 100 3.70 -12.17 -5.89
C ALA A 100 4.31 -11.20 -6.92
N LEU A 101 5.17 -11.67 -7.82
CA LEU A 101 5.78 -10.84 -8.88
C LEU A 101 4.73 -10.13 -9.74
N GLN A 102 3.71 -10.87 -10.17
CA GLN A 102 2.63 -10.30 -10.99
C GLN A 102 1.87 -9.21 -10.23
N ASN A 103 1.52 -9.47 -8.96
CA ASN A 103 0.74 -8.51 -8.18
C ASN A 103 1.56 -7.30 -7.71
N GLN A 104 2.89 -7.37 -7.67
CA GLN A 104 3.72 -6.22 -7.31
C GLN A 104 3.56 -5.08 -8.33
N GLN A 105 3.51 -5.42 -9.62
CA GLN A 105 3.32 -4.43 -10.69
C GLN A 105 1.91 -3.83 -10.66
N GLU A 106 0.88 -4.67 -10.50
CA GLU A 106 -0.51 -4.21 -10.41
C GLU A 106 -0.73 -3.32 -9.18
N PHE A 107 -0.11 -3.68 -8.04
CA PHE A 107 -0.15 -2.87 -6.83
C PHE A 107 0.50 -1.51 -7.04
N ASP A 108 1.70 -1.43 -7.62
CA ASP A 108 2.40 -0.16 -7.89
C ASP A 108 1.56 0.73 -8.82
N GLY A 109 1.00 0.15 -9.89
CA GLY A 109 0.11 0.85 -10.82
C GLY A 109 -1.14 1.40 -10.14
N ALA A 110 -1.77 0.63 -9.25
CA ALA A 110 -2.92 1.08 -8.47
C ALA A 110 -2.57 2.25 -7.54
N VAL A 111 -1.43 2.19 -6.85
CA VAL A 111 -0.93 3.29 -6.00
C VAL A 111 -0.72 4.56 -6.82
N VAL A 112 -0.03 4.47 -7.96
CA VAL A 112 0.20 5.61 -8.86
C VAL A 112 -1.11 6.21 -9.35
N HIS A 113 -2.07 5.37 -9.74
CA HIS A 113 -3.38 5.83 -10.19
C HIS A 113 -4.13 6.58 -9.08
N ILE A 114 -4.22 5.99 -7.87
CA ILE A 114 -4.91 6.60 -6.73
C ILE A 114 -4.21 7.90 -6.32
N ASN A 115 -2.87 7.93 -6.31
CA ASN A 115 -2.10 9.14 -6.04
C ASN A 115 -2.48 10.28 -7.00
N SER A 116 -2.49 10.02 -8.31
CA SER A 116 -2.87 11.04 -9.31
C SER A 116 -4.27 11.61 -9.07
N ARG A 117 -5.20 10.78 -8.57
CA ARG A 117 -6.57 11.20 -8.22
C ARG A 117 -6.60 12.08 -6.97
N PHE A 118 -5.80 11.76 -5.95
CA PHE A 118 -5.66 12.62 -4.77
C PHE A 118 -5.08 13.99 -5.14
N VAL A 119 -4.07 14.04 -6.01
CA VAL A 119 -3.50 15.31 -6.50
C VAL A 119 -4.54 16.13 -7.27
N ALA A 120 -5.39 15.50 -8.07
CA ALA A 120 -6.45 16.17 -8.82
C ALA A 120 -7.64 16.62 -7.95
N ALA A 121 -8.01 15.83 -6.93
CA ALA A 121 -9.18 16.10 -6.08
C ALA A 121 -8.89 17.10 -4.95
N VAL A 122 -7.69 17.05 -4.35
CA VAL A 122 -7.33 17.83 -3.16
C VAL A 122 -6.48 19.04 -3.57
N PRO A 123 -7.02 20.28 -3.55
CA PRO A 123 -6.19 21.46 -3.72
C PRO A 123 -5.15 21.57 -2.60
N GLU A 124 -3.95 22.09 -2.90
CA GLU A 124 -3.06 22.55 -1.84
C GLU A 124 -3.75 23.63 -0.99
N PRO A 125 -3.57 23.62 0.34
CA PRO A 125 -4.26 24.57 1.20
C PRO A 125 -3.83 26.02 0.88
N PRO A 126 -4.76 26.95 0.63
CA PRO A 126 -4.43 28.37 0.66
C PRO A 126 -4.24 28.85 2.12
N PRO A 127 -3.48 29.93 2.34
CA PRO A 127 -3.15 30.43 3.68
C PRO A 127 -4.41 30.85 4.43
N ALA A 128 -4.67 30.23 5.59
CA ALA A 128 -5.60 30.58 6.69
C ALA A 128 -7.07 30.97 6.39
N ALA A 129 -7.43 31.44 5.20
CA ALA A 129 -8.69 32.09 4.87
C ALA A 129 -9.81 31.14 4.42
N MET A 130 -9.52 29.84 4.24
CA MET A 130 -10.51 28.88 3.73
C MET A 130 -11.50 28.35 4.78
N GLN A 131 -11.41 28.78 6.04
CA GLN A 131 -12.28 28.26 7.11
C GLN A 131 -13.75 28.70 7.01
N TYR A 132 -14.09 29.70 6.18
CA TYR A 132 -15.43 30.31 6.19
C TYR A 132 -16.32 30.01 4.97
N GLY A 133 -15.84 29.30 3.94
CA GLY A 133 -16.59 29.08 2.68
C GLY A 133 -17.21 27.69 2.46
N ASP A 134 -16.98 26.73 3.36
CA ASP A 134 -17.22 25.29 3.10
C ASP A 134 -18.65 24.80 3.36
N GLN A 135 -19.60 25.68 3.71
CA GLN A 135 -20.95 25.26 4.13
C GLN A 135 -21.76 24.57 3.02
N HIS A 136 -21.50 24.89 1.74
CA HIS A 136 -22.21 24.29 0.59
C HIS A 136 -21.46 23.15 -0.11
N LEU A 137 -20.25 22.80 0.34
CA LEU A 137 -19.34 21.91 -0.40
C LEU A 137 -19.45 20.42 -0.05
N GLY A 138 -20.33 20.02 0.88
CA GLY A 138 -20.64 18.60 1.14
C GLY A 138 -19.42 17.71 1.41
N ARG A 139 -19.08 16.82 0.47
CA ARG A 139 -17.89 15.94 0.51
C ARG A 139 -16.59 16.59 0.03
N LEU A 140 -16.69 17.70 -0.70
CA LEU A 140 -15.54 18.50 -1.19
C LEU A 140 -14.99 19.45 -0.12
N LYS A 141 -15.51 19.43 1.12
CA LYS A 141 -14.98 20.26 2.20
C LYS A 141 -13.49 19.99 2.38
N SER A 142 -12.71 21.06 2.49
CA SER A 142 -11.25 20.98 2.44
C SER A 142 -10.70 20.12 3.58
N TYR A 143 -11.28 20.21 4.77
CA TYR A 143 -10.88 19.36 5.90
C TYR A 143 -11.16 17.86 5.66
N ARG A 144 -12.27 17.50 4.98
CA ARG A 144 -12.59 16.10 4.65
C ARG A 144 -11.59 15.54 3.65
N LEU A 145 -11.26 16.33 2.63
CA LEU A 145 -10.28 15.97 1.61
C LEU A 145 -8.87 15.82 2.20
N CYS A 146 -8.46 16.72 3.09
CA CYS A 146 -7.21 16.62 3.83
C CYS A 146 -7.17 15.37 4.73
N ALA A 147 -8.25 15.09 5.47
CA ALA A 147 -8.35 13.89 6.30
C ALA A 147 -8.27 12.61 5.46
N LEU A 148 -9.00 12.55 4.34
CA LEU A 148 -8.96 11.40 3.43
C LEU A 148 -7.55 11.16 2.87
N LYS A 149 -6.86 12.24 2.46
CA LYS A 149 -5.47 12.20 2.01
C LYS A 149 -4.56 11.66 3.12
N SER A 150 -4.64 12.22 4.34
CA SER A 150 -3.83 11.78 5.48
C SER A 150 -4.07 10.31 5.84
N ASN A 151 -5.33 9.86 5.87
CA ASN A 151 -5.67 8.47 6.18
C ASN A 151 -5.12 7.51 5.13
N PHE A 152 -5.25 7.85 3.84
CA PHE A 152 -4.67 7.03 2.77
C PHE A 152 -3.16 6.95 2.88
N ALA A 153 -2.54 8.05 3.22
CA ALA A 153 -1.11 8.15 3.36
C ALA A 153 -0.61 7.30 4.56
N GLU A 154 -1.32 7.29 5.69
CA GLU A 154 -1.08 6.36 6.81
C GLU A 154 -1.24 4.88 6.38
N ALA A 155 -2.28 4.57 5.60
CA ALA A 155 -2.47 3.21 5.08
C ALA A 155 -1.29 2.75 4.21
N LEU A 156 -0.76 3.64 3.36
CA LEU A 156 0.42 3.34 2.54
C LEU A 156 1.68 3.11 3.38
N ASP A 157 1.90 3.86 4.46
CA ASP A 157 3.03 3.63 5.37
C ASP A 157 2.96 2.25 6.05
N ARG A 158 1.75 1.85 6.49
CA ARG A 158 1.50 0.52 7.04
C ARG A 158 1.77 -0.59 6.02
N ILE A 159 1.36 -0.41 4.76
CA ILE A 159 1.69 -1.35 3.67
C ILE A 159 3.21 -1.41 3.44
N GLY A 160 3.89 -0.25 3.42
CA GLY A 160 5.34 -0.20 3.28
C GLY A 160 6.06 -0.98 4.39
N THR A 161 5.59 -0.84 5.62
CA THR A 161 6.07 -1.62 6.77
C THR A 161 5.81 -3.11 6.59
N PHE A 162 4.62 -3.51 6.14
CA PHE A 162 4.31 -4.90 5.79
C PHE A 162 5.29 -5.48 4.75
N PHE A 163 5.59 -4.75 3.67
CA PHE A 163 6.54 -5.21 2.65
C PHE A 163 7.97 -5.36 3.17
N ARG A 164 8.41 -4.50 4.09
CA ARG A 164 9.71 -4.66 4.77
C ARG A 164 9.75 -5.94 5.58
N PHE A 165 8.68 -6.23 6.34
CA PHE A 165 8.56 -7.48 7.08
C PHE A 165 8.55 -8.70 6.15
N ALA A 166 7.69 -8.73 5.13
CA ALA A 166 7.61 -9.84 4.19
C ALA A 166 8.96 -10.12 3.50
N LYS A 167 9.72 -9.06 3.15
CA LYS A 167 11.08 -9.20 2.63
C LYS A 167 12.03 -9.84 3.65
N ALA A 168 11.94 -9.46 4.93
CA ALA A 168 12.76 -10.04 5.99
C ALA A 168 12.47 -11.54 6.19
N ILE A 169 11.20 -11.95 6.07
CA ILE A 169 10.77 -13.35 6.07
C ILE A 169 11.43 -14.10 4.90
N LEU A 170 11.26 -13.63 3.67
CA LEU A 170 11.85 -14.26 2.49
C LEU A 170 13.39 -14.40 2.61
N ARG A 171 14.07 -13.37 3.12
CA ARG A 171 15.52 -13.42 3.39
C ARG A 171 15.91 -14.49 4.40
N SER A 172 15.08 -14.72 5.41
CA SER A 172 15.34 -15.74 6.42
C SER A 172 15.14 -17.14 5.85
N ILE A 173 14.07 -17.36 5.08
CA ILE A 173 13.83 -18.62 4.36
C ILE A 173 15.02 -18.92 3.43
N GLN A 174 15.45 -17.96 2.61
CA GLN A 174 16.56 -18.15 1.67
C GLN A 174 17.89 -18.50 2.36
N ARG A 175 18.09 -18.08 3.61
CA ARG A 175 19.28 -18.41 4.40
C ARG A 175 19.18 -19.76 5.09
N GLY A 176 18.15 -20.55 4.80
CA GLY A 176 17.91 -21.84 5.46
C GLY A 176 17.57 -21.70 6.95
N ARG A 177 17.13 -20.52 7.41
CA ARG A 177 16.71 -20.35 8.80
C ARG A 177 15.27 -20.81 8.93
N THR A 178 15.04 -21.80 9.78
CA THR A 178 13.68 -22.20 10.20
C THR A 178 13.03 -21.00 10.86
N ILE A 179 12.09 -20.39 10.16
CA ILE A 179 11.25 -19.37 10.74
C ILE A 179 10.26 -20.10 11.64
N HIS A 180 10.55 -20.21 12.93
CA HIS A 180 9.45 -20.32 13.87
C HIS A 180 8.61 -19.06 13.67
N ILE A 181 7.38 -19.22 13.18
CA ILE A 181 6.43 -18.12 12.97
C ILE A 181 6.33 -17.23 14.22
N CYS A 182 6.56 -17.80 15.40
CA CYS A 182 6.62 -17.10 16.68
C CYS A 182 7.87 -16.22 16.93
N GLN A 183 8.98 -16.39 16.20
CA GLN A 183 10.27 -15.71 16.44
C GLN A 183 10.50 -14.47 15.57
N LEU A 184 9.67 -14.21 14.55
CA LEU A 184 9.72 -12.94 13.78
C LEU A 184 9.14 -11.74 14.54
N LEU A 185 8.63 -11.97 15.76
CA LEU A 185 8.09 -10.97 16.67
C LEU A 185 9.16 -10.07 17.31
N GLU A 186 10.45 -10.43 17.17
CA GLU A 186 11.55 -9.67 17.71
C GLU A 186 12.44 -9.15 16.58
N THR A 187 12.10 -7.99 16.02
CA THR A 187 13.05 -6.91 15.61
C THR A 187 12.40 -5.91 14.67
N THR A 188 11.80 -4.87 15.25
CA THR A 188 12.19 -3.45 15.10
C THR A 188 11.34 -2.71 16.13
N ASP A 189 11.98 -2.09 17.12
CA ASP A 189 11.37 -1.26 18.17
C ASP A 189 10.51 -1.95 19.26
N GLY A 190 10.71 -3.24 19.51
CA GLY A 190 10.22 -3.87 20.75
C GLY A 190 8.70 -4.07 20.85
N VAL A 191 7.96 -3.92 19.75
CA VAL A 191 6.55 -4.31 19.66
C VAL A 191 6.44 -5.56 18.76
N PRO A 192 6.07 -6.72 19.33
CA PRO A 192 5.69 -7.93 18.60
C PRO A 192 4.51 -7.68 17.67
N MET A 193 4.74 -7.13 16.48
CA MET A 193 3.69 -6.98 15.49
C MET A 193 3.64 -8.24 14.64
N ASP A 194 2.65 -9.09 14.91
CA ASP A 194 2.30 -10.18 13.99
C ASP A 194 2.04 -9.55 12.60
N HIS A 195 2.76 -10.02 11.58
CA HIS A 195 2.60 -9.53 10.21
C HIS A 195 1.12 -9.60 9.74
N TRP A 196 0.35 -10.56 10.27
CA TRP A 196 -1.08 -10.68 10.04
C TRP A 196 -1.91 -9.62 10.78
N LEU A 197 -1.47 -9.18 11.95
CA LEU A 197 -2.09 -8.04 12.64
C LEU A 197 -1.86 -6.73 11.87
N ALA A 198 -0.63 -6.51 11.39
CA ALA A 198 -0.31 -5.35 10.54
C ALA A 198 -1.14 -5.36 9.24
N TYR A 199 -1.29 -6.53 8.61
CA TYR A 199 -2.20 -6.71 7.48
C TYR A 199 -3.65 -6.36 7.83
N LYS A 200 -4.20 -6.94 8.91
CA LYS A 200 -5.61 -6.70 9.33
C LYS A 200 -5.88 -5.23 9.59
N GLN A 201 -4.97 -4.56 10.30
CA GLN A 201 -5.07 -3.13 10.57
C GLN A 201 -5.03 -2.30 9.28
N THR A 202 -4.18 -2.68 8.33
CA THR A 202 -4.09 -2.00 7.03
C THR A 202 -5.37 -2.15 6.22
N ILE A 203 -5.94 -3.36 6.16
CA ILE A 203 -7.22 -3.60 5.50
C ILE A 203 -8.34 -2.77 6.13
N GLY A 204 -8.42 -2.76 7.46
CA GLY A 204 -9.40 -1.94 8.19
C GLY A 204 -9.25 -0.44 7.90
N SER A 205 -8.00 0.06 7.79
CA SER A 205 -7.75 1.44 7.38
C SER A 205 -8.25 1.73 5.95
N ILE A 206 -8.02 0.82 4.99
CA ILE A 206 -8.51 0.99 3.62
C ILE A 206 -10.05 0.98 3.57
N ASP A 207 -10.69 0.10 4.33
CA ASP A 207 -12.16 0.04 4.41
C ASP A 207 -12.74 1.33 4.98
N LEU A 208 -12.15 1.87 6.06
CA LEU A 208 -12.57 3.15 6.63
C LEU A 208 -12.42 4.31 5.63
N ILE A 209 -11.35 4.32 4.82
CA ILE A 209 -11.15 5.33 3.77
C ILE A 209 -12.26 5.22 2.71
N ILE A 210 -12.58 3.99 2.28
CA ILE A 210 -13.66 3.74 1.31
C ILE A 210 -15.00 4.25 1.86
N GLU A 211 -15.31 3.97 3.12
CA GLU A 211 -16.54 4.46 3.78
C GLU A 211 -16.58 6.00 3.86
N THR A 212 -15.43 6.65 4.07
CA THR A 212 -15.33 8.12 4.23
C THR A 212 -15.55 8.90 2.93
N ILE A 213 -15.45 8.24 1.76
CA ILE A 213 -15.69 8.86 0.45
C ILE A 213 -17.17 9.21 0.24
N HIS A 214 -18.09 8.54 0.95
CA HIS A 214 -19.53 8.83 0.96
C HIS A 214 -19.89 9.94 1.98
#